data_AF-A0A6G3XNC7-F1
#
_entry.id   AF-A0A6G3XNC7-F1
#
_cell.length_a   1.000
_cell.length_b   1.000
_cell.length_c   1.000
_cell.angle_alpha   90.00
_cell.angle_beta   90.00
_cell.angle_gamma   90.00
#
_symmetry.space_group_name_H-M   'P 1'
#
loop_
_entity.id
_entity.type
_entity.pdbx_description
1 polymer ?
#
loop_
_entity_poly.entity_id
_entity_poly.type
_entity_poly.pdbx_seq_one_letter_code
_entity_poly.pdbx_strand_id
1 'polypeptide(L)'
;EKTWLPGNPRTAPAEFWEFVGERSARGNEVFTIEDEEMGEGIQLHFYADSVARITTVREGKGGADPEYRVEYSLVDGMSGYRNLVSAFVRGGCAALDEHGPWMSDAAEFERARRRRDAD
;
A
#
# COMPACT_ATOMS: atom_id res chain seq x y z
N GLU A 1 14.19 3.26 -5.12
CA GLU A 1 13.80 1.85 -5.19
C GLU A 1 14.86 0.99 -4.51
N LYS A 2 14.45 -0.07 -3.83
CA LYS A 2 15.34 -1.06 -3.20
C LYS A 2 14.62 -2.41 -3.24
N THR A 3 15.22 -3.41 -3.87
CA THR A 3 14.66 -4.76 -4.01
C THR A 3 15.15 -5.65 -2.87
N TRP A 4 14.28 -6.52 -2.37
CA TRP A 4 14.56 -7.42 -1.26
C TRP A 4 14.37 -8.87 -1.71
N LEU A 5 15.29 -9.75 -1.36
CA LEU A 5 15.16 -11.18 -1.64
C LEU A 5 14.72 -11.94 -0.38
N PRO A 6 13.92 -13.02 -0.54
CA PRO A 6 13.59 -13.93 0.55
C PRO A 6 14.87 -14.49 1.21
N GLY A 7 14.94 -14.49 2.55
CA GLY A 7 16.05 -15.09 3.32
C GLY A 7 17.06 -14.12 3.96
N ASN A 8 16.86 -12.80 3.83
CA ASN A 8 17.63 -11.81 4.59
C ASN A 8 17.33 -11.93 6.12
N PRO A 9 18.34 -11.85 7.01
CA PRO A 9 18.12 -11.85 8.47
C PRO A 9 17.18 -10.72 8.96
N ARG A 10 17.05 -9.62 8.22
CA ARG A 10 16.02 -8.61 8.45
C ARG A 10 14.79 -8.91 7.59
N THR A 11 13.61 -8.91 8.22
CA THR A 11 12.33 -9.12 7.54
C THR A 11 12.03 -7.93 6.60
N ALA A 12 11.43 -8.19 5.44
CA ALA A 12 11.07 -7.13 4.47
C ALA A 12 10.32 -5.91 5.07
N PRO A 13 9.41 -6.04 6.07
CA PRO A 13 8.79 -4.88 6.71
C PRO A 13 9.81 -4.00 7.44
N ALA A 14 10.80 -4.59 8.11
CA ALA A 14 11.81 -3.84 8.86
C ALA A 14 12.70 -3.02 7.91
N GLU A 15 13.13 -3.63 6.81
CA GLU A 15 13.90 -2.98 5.76
C GLU A 15 13.10 -1.86 5.06
N PHE A 16 11.81 -2.08 4.81
CA PHE A 16 10.92 -1.05 4.28
C PHE A 16 10.82 0.15 5.22
N TRP A 17 10.66 -0.08 6.53
CA TRP A 17 10.57 1.00 7.51
C TRP A 17 11.88 1.78 7.71
N GLU A 18 13.03 1.10 7.60
CA GLU A 18 14.33 1.77 7.56
C GLU A 18 14.46 2.65 6.31
N PHE A 19 14.08 2.12 5.14
CA PHE A 19 14.07 2.87 3.88
C PHE A 19 13.18 4.12 3.96
N VAL A 20 11.98 3.99 4.55
CA VAL A 20 11.07 5.11 4.80
C VAL A 20 11.72 6.13 5.72
N GLY A 21 12.27 5.71 6.86
CA GLY A 21 12.88 6.61 7.84
C GLY A 21 14.09 7.39 7.32
N GLU A 22 14.87 6.80 6.41
CA GLU A 22 15.99 7.47 5.74
C GLU A 22 15.54 8.55 4.74
N ARG A 23 14.34 8.40 4.18
CA ARG A 23 13.87 9.20 3.03
C ARG A 23 12.71 10.11 3.36
N SER A 24 12.11 9.97 4.54
CA SER A 24 11.04 10.84 4.99
C SER A 24 11.56 12.27 5.17
N ALA A 25 10.97 13.22 4.44
CA ALA A 25 11.18 14.65 4.49
C ALA A 25 9.84 15.38 4.60
N ARG A 26 9.78 16.51 5.31
CA ARG A 26 8.51 17.23 5.58
C ARG A 26 7.67 17.51 4.31
N GLY A 27 6.64 16.69 4.11
CA GLY A 27 5.52 16.92 3.18
C GLY A 27 5.58 16.14 1.88
N ASN A 28 4.52 15.36 1.62
CA ASN A 28 4.24 14.63 0.37
C ASN A 28 5.07 13.37 0.11
N GLU A 29 5.11 12.50 1.10
CA GLU A 29 5.72 11.19 0.97
C GLU A 29 4.70 10.15 0.51
N VAL A 30 4.98 9.58 -0.66
CA VAL A 30 4.35 8.35 -1.14
C VAL A 30 5.42 7.27 -1.15
N PHE A 31 5.15 6.16 -0.47
CA PHE A 31 6.03 5.00 -0.47
C PHE A 31 5.29 3.78 -0.97
N THR A 32 5.93 3.03 -1.85
CA THR A 32 5.35 1.83 -2.44
C THR A 32 6.12 0.59 -2.00
N ILE A 33 5.39 -0.48 -1.73
CA ILE A 33 5.91 -1.84 -1.67
C ILE A 33 5.12 -2.68 -2.68
N GLU A 34 5.85 -3.41 -3.51
CA GLU A 34 5.31 -4.19 -4.61
C GLU A 34 5.78 -5.64 -4.47
N ASP A 35 4.89 -6.55 -4.82
CA ASP A 35 5.21 -7.94 -5.15
C ASP A 35 5.13 -8.05 -6.68
N GLU A 36 6.29 -7.94 -7.33
CA GLU A 36 6.40 -7.97 -8.80
C GLU A 36 5.94 -9.33 -9.38
N GLU A 37 6.13 -10.43 -8.65
CA GLU A 37 5.73 -11.77 -9.10
C GLU A 37 4.21 -11.90 -9.12
N MET A 38 3.56 -11.39 -8.07
CA MET A 38 2.10 -11.40 -7.95
C MET A 38 1.41 -10.24 -8.67
N GLY A 39 2.18 -9.25 -9.17
CA GLY A 39 1.65 -8.08 -9.86
C GLY A 39 0.76 -7.22 -8.97
N GLU A 40 1.11 -7.10 -7.70
CA GLU A 40 0.32 -6.34 -6.72
C GLU A 40 1.20 -5.46 -5.84
N GLY A 41 0.59 -4.50 -5.15
CA GLY A 41 1.34 -3.58 -4.30
C GLY A 41 0.46 -2.71 -3.43
N ILE A 42 1.08 -2.03 -2.47
CA ILE A 42 0.44 -0.97 -1.71
C ILE A 42 1.23 0.33 -1.79
N GLN A 43 0.52 1.45 -1.88
CA GLN A 43 1.05 2.81 -1.82
C GLN A 43 0.60 3.46 -0.52
N LEU A 44 1.55 3.83 0.32
CA LEU A 44 1.31 4.56 1.56
C LEU A 44 1.36 6.06 1.28
N HIS A 45 0.28 6.77 1.57
CA HIS A 45 0.15 8.21 1.37
C HIS A 45 0.16 8.94 2.72
N PHE A 46 1.34 9.21 3.27
CA PHE A 46 1.43 9.85 4.60
C PHE A 46 0.84 11.25 4.64
N TYR A 47 0.84 11.96 3.52
CA TYR A 47 0.23 13.30 3.44
C TYR A 47 -1.31 13.27 3.56
N ALA A 48 -1.92 12.11 3.37
CA ALA A 48 -3.37 11.91 3.36
C ALA A 48 -3.85 10.94 4.45
N ASP A 49 -2.93 10.41 5.27
CA ASP A 49 -3.18 9.32 6.22
C ASP A 49 -4.06 8.23 5.57
N SER A 50 -3.64 7.79 4.38
CA SER A 50 -4.31 6.79 3.57
C SER A 50 -3.35 5.79 2.93
N VAL A 51 -3.92 4.73 2.39
CA VAL A 51 -3.24 3.70 1.61
C VAL A 51 -4.04 3.40 0.35
N ALA A 52 -3.36 3.09 -0.75
CA ALA A 52 -3.96 2.41 -1.88
C ALA A 52 -3.41 0.99 -1.97
N ARG A 53 -4.26 0.00 -2.22
CA ARG A 53 -3.84 -1.33 -2.68
C ARG A 53 -4.12 -1.47 -4.16
N ILE A 54 -3.20 -2.13 -4.86
CA ILE A 54 -3.22 -2.33 -6.30
C ILE A 54 -3.16 -3.83 -6.51
N THR A 55 -4.18 -4.37 -7.17
CA THR A 55 -4.29 -5.81 -7.43
C THR A 55 -4.44 -6.05 -8.92
N THR A 56 -3.70 -7.01 -9.46
CA THR A 56 -3.94 -7.50 -10.83
C THR A 56 -5.26 -8.27 -10.86
N VAL A 57 -6.24 -7.74 -11.61
CA VAL A 57 -7.55 -8.39 -11.84
C VAL A 57 -7.45 -9.41 -12.97
N ARG A 58 -6.64 -9.08 -13.99
CA ARG A 58 -6.43 -9.92 -15.15
C ARG A 58 -5.01 -9.77 -15.67
N GLU A 59 -4.30 -10.88 -15.76
CA GLU A 59 -2.99 -10.92 -16.40
C GLU A 59 -3.11 -10.56 -17.89
N GLY A 60 -2.17 -9.74 -18.35
CA GLY A 60 -1.99 -9.47 -19.77
C GLY A 60 -1.66 -10.75 -20.54
N LYS A 61 -2.35 -11.00 -21.67
CA LYS A 61 -2.05 -12.14 -22.55
C LYS A 61 -1.67 -11.64 -23.95
N GLY A 62 -0.62 -12.22 -24.51
CA GLY A 62 -0.23 -11.94 -25.90
C GLY A 62 0.23 -10.51 -26.16
N GLY A 63 0.87 -9.86 -25.18
CA GLY A 63 1.33 -8.47 -25.29
C GLY A 63 0.28 -7.41 -24.95
N ALA A 64 -0.91 -7.82 -24.49
CA ALA A 64 -1.86 -6.90 -23.87
C ALA A 64 -1.40 -6.53 -22.45
N ASP A 65 -1.67 -5.30 -22.03
CA ASP A 65 -1.39 -4.84 -20.67
C ASP A 65 -2.28 -5.57 -19.65
N PRO A 66 -1.76 -5.86 -18.44
CA PRO A 66 -2.56 -6.35 -17.33
C PRO A 66 -3.62 -5.31 -16.89
N GLU A 67 -4.75 -5.82 -16.42
CA GLU A 67 -5.82 -5.01 -15.83
C GLU A 67 -5.62 -4.93 -14.32
N TYR A 68 -5.52 -3.71 -13.80
CA TYR A 68 -5.35 -3.45 -12.37
C TYR A 68 -6.61 -2.86 -11.75
N ARG A 69 -6.84 -3.21 -10.49
CA ARG A 69 -7.81 -2.54 -9.61
C ARG A 69 -7.05 -1.78 -8.54
N VAL A 70 -7.46 -0.54 -8.31
CA VAL A 70 -6.95 0.29 -7.21
C VAL A 70 -8.08 0.51 -6.21
N GLU A 71 -7.78 0.29 -4.93
CA GLU A 71 -8.71 0.50 -3.84
C GLU A 71 -8.02 1.27 -2.71
N TYR A 72 -8.76 2.15 -2.05
CA TYR A 72 -8.23 3.07 -1.05
C TYR A 72 -8.80 2.77 0.33
N SER A 73 -7.98 2.95 1.37
CA SER A 73 -8.43 2.97 2.76
C SER A 73 -7.82 4.15 3.49
N LEU A 74 -8.55 4.69 4.46
CA LEU A 74 -7.98 5.60 5.45
C LEU A 74 -7.16 4.78 6.46
N VAL A 75 -6.12 5.38 7.01
CA VAL A 75 -5.21 4.75 7.97
C VAL A 75 -5.08 5.62 9.20
N ASP A 76 -5.17 5.01 10.37
CA ASP A 76 -5.03 5.70 11.65
C ASP A 76 -3.59 5.58 12.16
N GLY A 77 -2.82 6.64 11.89
CA GLY A 77 -1.46 6.83 12.37
C GLY A 77 -0.47 5.73 11.93
N MET A 78 0.75 5.81 12.47
CA MET A 78 1.85 4.92 12.07
C MET A 78 1.63 3.45 12.42
N SER A 79 0.85 3.15 13.46
CA SER A 79 0.51 1.76 13.81
C SER A 79 -0.34 1.10 12.73
N GLY A 80 -1.30 1.83 12.14
CA GLY A 80 -2.13 1.32 11.05
C GLY A 80 -1.28 0.95 9.84
N TYR A 81 -0.36 1.84 9.46
CA TYR A 81 0.57 1.59 8.36
C TYR A 81 1.47 0.38 8.60
N ARG A 82 2.04 0.24 9.81
CA ARG A 82 2.90 -0.90 10.16
C ARG A 82 2.15 -2.23 10.06
N ASN A 83 0.88 -2.25 10.47
CA ASN A 83 0.04 -3.44 10.37
C ASN A 83 -0.22 -3.81 8.91
N LEU A 84 -0.62 -2.83 8.08
CA LEU A 84 -0.86 -3.03 6.65
C LEU A 84 0.38 -3.57 5.92
N VAL A 85 1.56 -2.96 6.13
CA VAL A 85 2.81 -3.45 5.52
C VAL A 85 3.12 -4.88 5.98
N SER A 86 2.93 -5.17 7.26
CA SER A 86 3.18 -6.52 7.78
C SER A 86 2.22 -7.55 7.21
N ALA A 87 0.95 -7.20 7.03
CA ALA A 87 -0.06 -8.06 6.41
C ALA A 87 0.24 -8.30 4.92
N PHE A 88 0.52 -7.23 4.17
CA PHE A 88 0.88 -7.31 2.76
C PHE A 88 2.09 -8.21 2.53
N VAL A 89 3.18 -8.02 3.28
CA VAL A 89 4.38 -8.86 3.13
C VAL A 89 4.11 -10.34 3.44
N ARG A 90 3.13 -10.66 4.29
CA ARG A 90 2.83 -12.05 4.68
C ARG A 90 1.91 -12.77 3.70
N GLY A 91 1.03 -12.05 3.02
CA GLY A 91 -0.03 -12.69 2.22
C GLY A 91 -0.65 -11.80 1.16
N GLY A 92 0.07 -10.77 0.71
CA GLY A 92 -0.33 -9.94 -0.42
C GLY A 92 -1.52 -9.04 -0.16
N CYS A 93 -2.18 -8.58 -1.23
CA CYS A 93 -3.40 -7.76 -1.10
C CYS A 93 -4.56 -8.54 -0.46
N ALA A 94 -4.59 -9.87 -0.62
CA ALA A 94 -5.62 -10.72 -0.02
C ALA A 94 -5.59 -10.65 1.51
N ALA A 95 -4.40 -10.57 2.11
CA ALA A 95 -4.27 -10.40 3.57
C ALA A 95 -4.75 -9.03 4.08
N LEU A 96 -5.02 -8.07 3.18
CA LEU A 96 -5.47 -6.72 3.54
C LEU A 96 -6.99 -6.61 3.69
N ASP A 97 -7.76 -7.61 3.27
CA ASP A 97 -9.23 -7.57 3.33
C ASP A 97 -9.77 -7.29 4.74
N GLU A 98 -9.09 -7.80 5.78
CA GLU A 98 -9.45 -7.57 7.19
C GLU A 98 -9.03 -6.20 7.74
N HIS A 99 -8.24 -5.43 6.97
CA HIS A 99 -7.72 -4.13 7.35
C HIS A 99 -8.45 -2.95 6.70
N GLY A 100 -9.62 -3.22 6.10
CA GLY A 100 -10.49 -2.23 5.45
C GLY A 100 -11.72 -1.85 6.28
N PRO A 101 -12.41 -0.77 5.89
CA PRO A 101 -13.10 -0.74 4.61
C PRO A 101 -12.27 -0.20 3.44
N TRP A 102 -12.39 -0.85 2.28
CA TRP A 102 -11.72 -0.48 1.03
C TRP A 102 -12.71 0.17 0.06
N MET A 103 -12.32 1.29 -0.54
CA MET A 103 -13.14 2.08 -1.48
C MET A 103 -12.51 2.04 -2.87
N SER A 104 -13.25 1.57 -3.88
CA SER A 104 -12.79 1.57 -5.28
C SER A 104 -13.07 2.90 -5.99
N ASP A 105 -14.00 3.72 -5.49
CA ASP A 105 -14.32 5.05 -6.04
C ASP A 105 -13.44 6.13 -5.38
N ALA A 106 -12.57 6.76 -6.17
CA ALA A 106 -11.67 7.82 -5.69
C ALA A 106 -12.43 9.06 -5.17
N ALA A 107 -13.58 9.39 -5.74
CA ALA A 107 -14.40 10.50 -5.26
C ALA A 107 -15.10 10.15 -3.94
N GLU A 108 -15.48 8.89 -3.73
CA GLU A 108 -15.94 8.41 -2.42
C GLU A 108 -14.84 8.50 -1.38
N PHE A 109 -13.64 8.00 -1.70
CA PHE A 109 -12.47 8.09 -0.85
C PHE A 109 -12.16 9.54 -0.45
N GLU A 110 -12.10 10.47 -1.41
CA GLU A 110 -11.84 11.88 -1.13
C GLU A 110 -12.92 12.53 -0.24
N ARG A 111 -14.19 12.12 -0.40
CA ARG A 111 -15.26 12.57 0.50
C ARG A 111 -15.06 12.03 1.93
N ALA A 112 -14.70 10.75 2.07
CA ALA A 112 -14.44 10.14 3.37
C ALA A 112 -13.25 10.81 4.07
N ARG A 113 -12.15 11.03 3.33
CA ARG A 113 -10.95 11.71 3.83
C ARG A 113 -11.27 13.10 4.38
N ARG A 114 -11.98 13.92 3.60
CA ARG A 114 -12.38 15.28 4.02
C ARG A 114 -13.29 15.30 5.24
N ARG A 115 -14.12 14.27 5.44
CA ARG A 115 -14.95 14.15 6.64
C ARG A 115 -14.09 13.90 7.88
N ARG A 116 -13.10 13.00 7.79
CA ARG A 116 -12.17 12.73 8.89
C ARG A 116 -11.34 13.96 9.25
N ASP A 117 -10.86 14.71 8.26
CA ASP A 117 -10.03 15.90 8.50
C ASP A 117 -10.82 17.07 9.15
N ALA A 118 -12.16 16.99 9.18
CA ALA A 118 -13.03 18.01 9.76
C ALA A 118 -13.42 17.73 11.24
N ASP A 119 -13.10 16.53 11.75
CA ASP A 119 -13.32 16.11 13.14
C ASP A 119 -12.10 16.40 14.03
#